data_AF-A0A9J6G6F8-F1
#
_entry.id   AF-A0A9J6G6F8-F1
#
_cell.length_a   1.000
_cell.length_b   1.000
_cell.length_c   1.000
_cell.angle_alpha   90.00
_cell.angle_beta   90.00
_cell.angle_gamma   90.00
#
_symmetry.space_group_name_H-M   'P 1'
#
loop_
_entity.id
_entity.type
_entity.pdbx_description
1 polymer ?
#
loop_
_entity_poly.entity_id
_entity_poly.type
_entity_poly.pdbx_seq_one_letter_code
_entity_poly.pdbx_strand_id
1 'polypeptide(L)'
;MPAGYQTRYPVSVQPESGLRETVVRLRFVLQPRHYHNDELRLRCTATFSKLLTLSSEETVLVASQQTSGFHIAENRSGEGRTA
;
A
#
# COMPACT_ATOMS: atom_id res chain seq x y z
N MET A 1 36.95 20.58 -13.22
CA MET A 1 35.97 19.50 -12.98
C MET A 1 35.07 19.93 -11.85
N PRO A 2 33.76 20.17 -12.02
CA PRO A 2 32.93 20.41 -10.85
C PRO A 2 32.77 19.06 -10.13
N ALA A 3 33.58 18.85 -9.09
CA ALA A 3 33.38 17.76 -8.16
C ALA A 3 32.01 17.99 -7.52
N GLY A 4 31.10 17.02 -7.66
CA GLY A 4 29.76 17.13 -7.09
C GLY A 4 29.82 17.54 -5.62
N TYR A 5 29.01 18.51 -5.22
CA TYR A 5 28.96 19.03 -3.85
C TYR A 5 28.39 18.04 -2.83
N GLN A 6 28.05 16.82 -3.27
CA GLN A 6 27.50 15.75 -2.45
C GLN A 6 28.24 14.44 -2.68
N THR A 7 28.43 13.68 -1.59
CA THR A 7 28.89 12.30 -1.62
C THR A 7 27.85 11.45 -0.90
N ARG A 8 27.27 10.48 -1.61
CA ARG A 8 26.29 9.54 -1.06
C ARG A 8 27.02 8.32 -0.52
N TYR A 9 26.69 7.92 0.69
CA TYR A 9 27.17 6.67 1.28
C TYR A 9 26.17 5.54 1.02
N PRO A 10 26.63 4.28 1.06
CA PRO A 10 25.74 3.12 1.04
C PRO A 10 24.70 3.18 2.18
N VAL A 11 23.55 2.56 1.95
CA VAL A 11 22.49 2.42 2.96
C VAL A 11 22.96 1.46 4.05
N SER A 12 22.97 1.90 5.31
CA SER A 12 23.17 1.03 6.47
C SER A 12 21.82 0.52 6.99
N VAL A 13 21.82 -0.66 7.62
CA VAL A 13 20.66 -1.19 8.34
C VAL A 13 21.02 -1.25 9.81
N GLN A 14 20.21 -0.61 10.63
CA GLN A 14 20.41 -0.58 12.07
C GLN A 14 20.08 -1.95 12.68
N PRO A 15 21.01 -2.60 13.40
CA PRO A 15 20.83 -3.98 13.86
C PRO A 15 19.64 -4.18 14.81
N GLU A 16 19.43 -3.25 15.73
CA GLU A 16 18.37 -3.36 16.76
C GLU A 16 16.96 -3.09 16.26
N SER A 17 16.80 -2.19 15.28
CA SER A 17 15.49 -1.70 14.83
C SER A 17 15.11 -2.17 13.42
N GLY A 18 16.08 -2.65 12.65
CA GLY A 18 15.92 -2.94 11.22
C GLY A 18 15.73 -1.70 10.35
N LEU A 19 15.90 -0.48 10.92
CA LEU A 19 15.74 0.75 10.17
C LEU A 19 16.86 0.93 9.14
N ARG A 20 16.49 1.41 7.96
CA ARG A 20 17.44 1.74 6.90
C ARG A 20 17.87 3.19 7.04
N GLU A 21 19.16 3.43 7.16
CA GLU A 21 19.77 4.75 7.28
C GLU A 21 20.57 5.10 6.02
N THR A 22 20.50 6.36 5.59
CA THR A 22 21.27 6.86 4.45
C THR A 22 22.01 8.13 4.85
N VAL A 23 23.31 8.19 4.55
CA VAL A 23 24.14 9.35 4.85
C VAL A 23 24.56 10.06 3.56
N VAL A 24 24.47 11.40 3.56
CA VAL A 24 24.98 12.25 2.49
C VAL A 24 25.94 13.28 3.09
N ARG A 25 27.18 13.32 2.59
CA ARG A 25 28.13 14.37 2.92
C ARG A 25 28.00 15.50 1.91
N LEU A 26 27.87 16.73 2.40
CA LEU A 26 27.94 17.94 1.59
C LEU A 26 29.35 18.54 1.67
N ARG A 27 29.91 18.95 0.53
CA ARG A 27 31.22 19.60 0.44
C ARG A 27 31.13 20.79 -0.49
N PHE A 28 31.35 21.99 0.05
CA PHE A 28 31.38 23.23 -0.71
C PHE A 28 32.38 24.19 -0.05
N VAL A 29 32.88 25.16 -0.83
CA VAL A 29 33.80 26.19 -0.34
C VAL A 29 32.99 27.43 0.03
N LEU A 30 33.15 27.88 1.25
CA LEU A 30 32.52 29.11 1.74
C LEU A 30 33.36 30.32 1.37
N GLN A 31 32.68 31.43 1.09
CA GLN A 31 33.27 32.72 0.76
C GLN A 31 32.47 33.80 1.48
N PRO A 32 33.05 34.99 1.76
CA PRO A 32 32.37 36.04 2.52
C PRO A 32 30.97 36.39 1.97
N ARG A 33 30.81 36.39 0.64
CA ARG A 33 29.52 36.65 -0.04
C ARG A 33 28.42 35.61 0.22
N HIS A 34 28.76 34.44 0.76
CA HIS A 34 27.79 33.39 1.09
C HIS A 34 27.20 33.57 2.50
N TYR A 35 27.72 34.51 3.29
CA TYR A 35 27.20 34.86 4.59
C TYR A 35 26.21 36.02 4.44
N HIS A 36 25.07 35.91 5.09
CA HIS A 36 24.11 36.99 5.20
C HIS A 36 24.09 37.45 6.66
N ASN A 37 24.48 38.69 6.92
CA ASN A 37 24.68 39.21 8.29
C ASN A 37 25.59 38.31 9.14
N ASP A 38 26.71 37.87 8.56
CA ASP A 38 27.67 36.93 9.19
C ASP A 38 27.10 35.54 9.53
N GLU A 39 25.88 35.22 9.10
CA GLU A 39 25.25 33.91 9.27
C GLU A 39 25.33 33.08 7.97
N LEU A 40 25.68 31.81 8.12
CA LEU A 40 25.48 30.78 7.11
C LEU A 40 24.28 29.92 7.50
N ARG A 41 23.26 29.85 6.64
CA ARG A 41 22.08 29.01 6.86
C ARG A 41 22.07 27.81 5.91
N LEU A 42 22.03 26.61 6.49
CA LEU A 42 21.87 25.35 5.75
C LEU A 42 20.46 24.79 6.00
N ARG A 43 19.77 24.38 4.93
CA ARG A 43 18.46 23.73 5.01
C ARG A 43 18.56 22.30 4.51
N CYS A 44 18.23 21.34 5.37
CA CYS A 44 17.99 19.96 4.98
C CYS A 44 16.47 19.74 4.93
N THR A 45 15.95 19.18 3.85
CA THR A 45 14.52 18.85 3.72
C THR A 45 14.38 17.46 3.16
N ALA A 46 13.73 16.58 3.91
CA ALA A 46 13.40 15.22 3.51
C ALA A 46 11.88 15.12 3.32
N THR A 47 11.43 14.53 2.21
CA THR A 47 10.02 14.32 1.91
C THR A 47 9.73 12.83 1.96
N PHE A 48 8.75 12.43 2.76
CA PHE A 48 8.27 11.05 2.86
C PHE A 48 6.89 10.95 2.20
N SER A 49 6.74 10.04 1.24
CA SER A 49 5.45 9.74 0.59
C SER A 49 5.12 8.26 0.74
N LYS A 50 3.87 7.96 1.13
CA LYS A 50 3.36 6.59 1.23
C LYS A 50 2.31 6.38 0.16
N LEU A 51 2.57 5.45 -0.76
CA LEU A 51 1.58 4.97 -1.71
C LEU A 51 0.72 3.91 -1.03
N LEU A 52 -0.59 4.15 -0.96
CA LEU A 52 -1.58 3.18 -0.51
C LEU A 52 -2.33 2.66 -1.73
N THR A 53 -2.12 1.39 -2.08
CA THR A 53 -2.92 0.72 -3.11
C THR A 53 -4.20 0.22 -2.45
N LEU A 54 -5.35 0.70 -2.91
CA LEU A 54 -6.67 0.20 -2.52
C LEU A 54 -7.20 -0.67 -3.65
N SER A 55 -7.51 -1.93 -3.38
CA SER A 55 -8.22 -2.82 -4.30
C SER A 55 -9.56 -3.23 -3.69
N SER A 56 -10.62 -3.25 -4.50
CA SER A 56 -11.93 -3.76 -4.13
C SER A 56 -12.21 -5.02 -4.92
N GLU A 57 -12.68 -6.07 -4.25
CA GLU A 57 -13.11 -7.31 -4.89
C GLU A 57 -14.65 -7.32 -4.89
N GLU A 58 -15.25 -7.35 -6.09
CA GLU A 58 -16.70 -7.44 -6.25
C GLU A 58 -17.11 -8.92 -6.33
N THR A 59 -17.78 -9.42 -5.31
CA THR A 59 -18.33 -10.78 -5.32
C THR A 59 -19.70 -10.78 -5.98
N VAL A 60 -19.77 -11.30 -7.21
CA VAL A 60 -21.05 -11.53 -7.90
C VAL A 60 -21.74 -12.74 -7.27
N LEU A 61 -22.76 -12.50 -6.45
CA LEU A 61 -23.64 -13.54 -5.92
C LEU A 61 -24.54 -14.07 -7.05
N VAL A 62 -24.14 -15.17 -7.69
CA VAL A 62 -25.02 -15.92 -8.60
C VAL A 62 -26.08 -16.63 -7.77
N ALA A 63 -27.24 -16.01 -7.63
CA ALA A 63 -28.41 -16.67 -7.06
C ALA A 63 -28.86 -17.78 -8.02
N SER A 64 -28.58 -19.03 -7.66
CA SER A 64 -29.13 -20.20 -8.34
C SER A 64 -30.65 -20.22 -8.14
N GLN A 65 -31.41 -19.75 -9.14
CA GLN A 65 -32.84 -19.99 -9.18
C GLN A 65 -33.07 -21.48 -9.46
N GLN A 66 -33.25 -22.27 -8.40
CA GLN A 66 -33.77 -23.62 -8.55
C GLN A 66 -35.26 -23.52 -8.87
N THR A 67 -35.61 -23.69 -10.14
CA THR A 67 -37.00 -23.91 -10.56
C THR A 67 -37.42 -25.29 -10.04
N SER A 68 -38.16 -25.35 -8.94
CA SER A 68 -38.77 -26.59 -8.46
C SER A 68 -39.83 -27.06 -9.45
N GLY A 69 -39.60 -28.23 -10.04
CA GLY A 69 -40.55 -28.88 -10.95
C GLY A 69 -41.86 -29.22 -10.23
N PHE A 70 -42.97 -28.73 -10.78
CA PHE A 70 -44.32 -29.04 -10.33
C PHE A 70 -44.69 -30.45 -10.77
N HIS A 71 -44.88 -31.37 -9.81
CA HIS A 71 -45.38 -32.73 -10.07
C HIS A 71 -46.84 -32.84 -9.62
N ILE A 72 -47.76 -32.97 -10.59
CA ILE A 72 -49.13 -33.44 -10.34
C ILE A 72 -49.06 -34.98 -10.28
N ALA A 73 -49.37 -35.57 -9.13
CA ALA A 73 -49.69 -36.98 -9.04
C ALA A 73 -51.20 -37.15 -9.23
N GLU A 74 -51.59 -37.78 -10.33
CA GLU A 74 -52.98 -38.12 -10.65
C GLU A 74 -53.38 -39.46 -10.00
N ASN A 75 -54.63 -39.50 -9.52
CA ASN A 75 -55.28 -40.48 -8.64
C ASN A 75 -55.20 -41.97 -9.01
N ARG A 76 -55.37 -42.85 -8.00
CA ARG A 76 -56.30 -43.99 -8.16
C ARG A 76 -56.94 -44.49 -6.85
N SER A 77 -58.27 -44.40 -6.84
CA SER A 77 -59.28 -45.37 -6.35
C SER A 77 -59.15 -45.92 -4.92
N GLY A 78 -60.09 -45.51 -4.08
CA GLY A 78 -60.26 -46.02 -2.74
C GLY A 78 -60.83 -47.43 -2.66
N GLU A 79 -60.71 -48.01 -1.48
CA GLU A 79 -61.68 -48.93 -0.91
C GLU A 79 -61.48 -48.90 0.61
N GLY A 80 -62.40 -48.23 1.30
CA GLY A 80 -62.47 -48.30 2.76
C GLY A 80 -63.16 -49.59 3.18
N ARG A 81 -62.68 -50.21 4.27
CA ARG A 81 -63.41 -51.11 5.18
C ARG A 81 -62.53 -51.41 6.40
N THR A 82 -62.93 -50.91 7.57
CA THR A 82 -63.51 -51.64 8.74
C THR A 82 -62.52 -52.60 9.40
N ALA A 83 -62.33 -52.62 10.72
CA ALA A 83 -63.25 -52.38 11.84
C ALA A 83 -62.50 -51.88 13.08
#